data_AF-A0A349JZZ3-F1
#
_entry.id   AF-A0A349JZZ3-F1
#
_cell.length_a   1.000
_cell.length_b   1.000
_cell.length_c   1.000
_cell.angle_alpha   90.00
_cell.angle_beta   90.00
_cell.angle_gamma   90.00
#
_symmetry.space_group_name_H-M   'P 1'
#
loop_
_entity.id
_entity.type
_entity.pdbx_description
1 polymer ?
#
loop_
_entity_poly.entity_id
_entity_poly.type
_entity_poly.pdbx_seq_one_letter_code
_entity_poly.pdbx_strand_id
1 'polypeptide(L)'
;MASLLVAGCSGTGSGKFSGQGAAYNGGGVAGGPRQHYPLGRQGSQAVRVTPNRTYQNVSVTVPHKLPTSLLTEVRVHKDYLPRSARGRRGQSSMRPRYITIHSTQNWSRGADSWRHSLALKGSKLGSLSWHYTVDENVAVQHLPTNITGRHADFNGPGNKYSIGIEMC
;
A
#
# COMPACT_ATOMS: atom_id res chain seq x y z
N MET A 1 9.67 2.12 10.01
CA MET A 1 9.57 0.90 9.17
C MET A 1 8.44 0.07 9.72
N ALA A 2 7.24 0.15 9.15
CA ALA A 2 6.10 -0.66 9.58
C ALA A 2 5.44 -1.23 8.33
N SER A 3 5.53 -2.56 8.19
CA SER A 3 4.74 -3.34 7.25
C SER A 3 3.26 -3.20 7.58
N LEU A 4 2.45 -2.92 6.56
CA LEU A 4 1.01 -2.94 6.64
C LEU A 4 0.54 -4.39 6.65
N LEU A 5 -0.12 -4.81 7.73
CA LEU A 5 -0.87 -6.06 7.78
C LEU A 5 -2.17 -5.90 7.00
N VAL A 6 -2.39 -6.88 6.13
CA VAL A 6 -3.58 -7.16 5.34
C VAL A 6 -4.81 -7.33 6.22
N ALA A 7 -5.90 -6.61 5.91
CA ALA A 7 -7.22 -6.93 6.43
C ALA A 7 -7.93 -7.88 5.48
N GLY A 8 -7.92 -9.16 5.82
CA GLY A 8 -8.67 -10.23 5.16
C GLY A 8 -10.18 -10.21 5.47
N CYS A 9 -10.91 -10.82 4.55
CA CYS A 9 -12.36 -10.84 4.37
C CYS A 9 -13.19 -11.37 5.56
N SER A 10 -14.44 -10.91 5.65
CA SER A 10 -15.48 -11.48 6.51
C SER A 10 -16.12 -12.71 5.83
N GLY A 11 -15.95 -13.89 6.41
CA GLY A 11 -16.71 -15.09 6.12
C GLY A 11 -17.36 -15.60 7.41
N THR A 12 -18.67 -15.77 7.40
CA THR A 12 -19.50 -16.20 8.52
C THR A 12 -19.23 -17.66 8.91
N GLY A 13 -18.92 -17.91 10.19
CA GLY A 13 -18.83 -19.25 10.78
C GLY A 13 -18.89 -19.17 12.30
N SER A 14 -19.98 -19.66 12.87
CA SER A 14 -20.31 -19.64 14.31
C SER A 14 -19.43 -20.57 15.14
N GLY A 15 -18.81 -20.05 16.20
CA GLY A 15 -18.17 -20.83 17.26
C GLY A 15 -17.85 -19.93 18.45
N LYS A 16 -18.49 -20.16 19.59
CA LYS A 16 -18.29 -19.40 20.83
C LYS A 16 -16.89 -19.71 21.40
N PHE A 17 -16.12 -18.70 21.80
CA PHE A 17 -14.99 -18.88 22.72
C PHE A 17 -15.05 -17.87 23.87
N SER A 18 -15.08 -18.45 25.07
CA SER A 18 -14.89 -17.84 26.38
C SER A 18 -13.50 -17.23 26.48
N GLY A 19 -13.39 -16.11 27.21
CA GLY A 19 -12.20 -15.28 27.23
C GLY A 19 -11.05 -15.79 28.08
N GLN A 20 -9.86 -15.24 27.80
CA GLN A 20 -8.90 -14.68 28.76
C GLN A 20 -7.70 -14.14 27.96
N GLY A 21 -7.28 -12.91 28.27
CA GLY A 21 -6.20 -12.24 27.55
C GLY A 21 -4.85 -12.88 27.84
N ALA A 22 -3.98 -12.89 26.82
CA ALA A 22 -2.55 -13.12 27.00
C ALA A 22 -1.76 -12.35 25.93
N ALA A 23 -0.75 -11.62 26.38
CA ALA A 23 0.23 -10.91 25.56
C ALA A 23 1.04 -11.88 24.71
N TYR A 24 1.33 -11.52 23.45
CA TYR A 24 2.14 -12.33 22.55
C TYR A 24 3.61 -11.93 22.65
N ASN A 25 4.43 -12.91 23.06
CA ASN A 25 5.88 -12.93 23.01
C ASN A 25 6.29 -13.65 21.71
N GLY A 26 7.25 -13.11 20.97
CA GLY A 26 7.63 -13.60 19.65
C GLY A 26 8.32 -14.96 19.68
N GLY A 27 7.89 -15.89 18.82
CA GLY A 27 8.49 -17.21 18.70
C GLY A 27 8.22 -17.90 17.37
N GLY A 28 9.28 -18.05 16.57
CA GLY A 28 9.74 -19.31 15.96
C GLY A 28 8.92 -20.02 14.87
N VAL A 29 9.49 -20.12 13.67
CA VAL A 29 9.18 -21.19 12.70
C VAL A 29 10.11 -22.37 12.93
N ALA A 30 9.56 -23.60 12.94
CA ALA A 30 10.24 -24.84 13.28
C ALA A 30 11.11 -25.43 12.14
N GLY A 31 12.34 -25.83 12.48
CA GLY A 31 12.87 -27.18 12.28
C GLY A 31 13.34 -27.65 10.89
N GLY A 32 14.60 -27.40 10.56
CA GLY A 32 15.40 -28.21 9.62
C GLY A 32 16.70 -28.70 10.31
N PRO A 33 17.34 -29.80 9.86
CA PRO A 33 18.29 -30.57 10.67
C PRO A 33 19.57 -29.78 11.02
N ARG A 34 19.96 -29.85 12.30
CA ARG A 34 21.16 -29.21 12.86
C ARG A 34 22.43 -29.93 12.39
N GLN A 35 23.13 -29.34 11.43
CA GLN A 35 24.53 -29.64 11.14
C GLN A 35 25.41 -28.88 12.16
N HIS A 36 26.19 -29.61 12.95
CA HIS A 36 27.07 -29.04 13.98
C HIS A 36 28.42 -28.69 13.33
N TYR A 37 28.71 -27.40 13.15
CA TYR A 37 30.03 -26.93 12.72
C TYR A 37 30.80 -26.38 13.95
N PRO A 38 32.07 -26.76 14.16
CA PRO A 38 32.85 -26.26 15.29
C PRO A 38 33.23 -24.79 15.10
N LEU A 39 33.08 -23.99 16.16
CA LEU A 39 33.55 -22.61 16.20
C LEU A 39 35.09 -22.58 16.27
N GLY A 40 35.72 -22.40 15.12
CA GLY A 40 37.14 -22.08 15.02
C GLY A 40 37.40 -20.63 15.45
N ARG A 41 38.26 -20.45 16.45
CA ARG A 41 38.76 -19.15 16.90
C ARG A 41 39.83 -18.68 15.92
N GLN A 42 39.49 -17.79 14.99
CA GLN A 42 40.47 -17.11 14.13
C GLN A 42 40.49 -15.61 14.47
N GLY A 43 41.67 -15.11 14.82
CA GLY A 43 41.92 -13.69 15.04
C GLY A 43 41.74 -12.93 13.72
N SER A 44 40.78 -12.02 13.69
CA SER A 44 40.53 -11.16 12.54
C SER A 44 41.43 -9.93 12.61
N GLN A 45 42.46 -9.86 11.77
CA GLN A 45 43.01 -8.56 11.38
C GLN A 45 41.95 -7.84 10.54
N ALA A 46 41.57 -6.63 10.96
CA ALA A 46 40.58 -5.83 10.25
C ALA A 46 41.17 -5.31 8.93
N VAL A 47 40.87 -5.98 7.82
CA VAL A 47 41.12 -5.45 6.48
C VAL A 47 40.08 -4.37 6.21
N ARG A 48 40.51 -3.10 6.24
CA ARG A 48 39.70 -1.97 5.76
C ARG A 48 39.56 -2.08 4.25
N VAL A 49 38.45 -2.62 3.77
CA VAL A 49 38.03 -2.46 2.38
C VAL A 49 37.38 -1.08 2.26
N THR A 50 38.09 -0.12 1.70
CA THR A 50 37.52 1.16 1.26
C THR A 50 36.72 0.92 -0.02
N PRO A 51 35.38 1.12 -0.04
CA PRO A 51 34.64 1.00 -1.29
C PRO A 51 34.98 2.22 -2.15
N ASN A 52 35.85 2.04 -3.13
CA ASN A 52 36.10 3.01 -4.19
C ASN A 52 34.92 2.96 -5.19
N ARG A 53 33.75 3.48 -4.78
CA ARG A 53 32.58 3.59 -5.65
C ARG A 53 32.47 5.02 -6.17
N THR A 54 33.05 5.25 -7.34
CA THR A 54 32.86 6.48 -8.11
C THR A 54 31.42 6.49 -8.63
N TYR A 55 30.58 7.35 -8.07
CA TYR A 55 29.26 7.61 -8.64
C TYR A 55 29.45 8.42 -9.92
N GLN A 56 29.27 7.76 -11.07
CA GLN A 56 29.17 8.46 -12.35
C GLN A 56 27.93 9.35 -12.30
N ASN A 57 28.12 10.65 -12.50
CA ASN A 57 27.01 11.56 -12.74
C ASN A 57 26.45 11.25 -14.13
N VAL A 58 25.51 10.29 -14.18
CA VAL A 58 24.72 10.07 -15.39
C VAL A 58 23.78 11.25 -15.52
N SER A 59 23.93 12.05 -16.58
CA SER A 59 22.93 13.03 -16.99
C SER A 59 21.66 12.27 -17.36
N VAL A 60 20.81 12.04 -16.37
CA VAL A 60 19.47 11.51 -16.61
C VAL A 60 18.73 12.59 -17.38
N THR A 61 18.45 12.33 -18.65
CA THR A 61 17.50 13.15 -19.41
C THR A 61 16.15 12.92 -18.75
N VAL A 62 15.75 13.84 -17.88
CA VAL A 62 14.44 13.78 -17.22
C VAL A 62 13.41 13.94 -18.33
N PRO A 63 12.52 12.97 -18.58
CA PRO A 63 11.52 13.10 -19.62
C PRO A 63 10.65 14.32 -19.32
N HIS A 64 10.73 15.34 -20.19
CA HIS A 64 9.99 16.60 -20.06
C HIS A 64 8.55 16.48 -20.57
N LYS A 65 7.87 15.37 -20.28
CA LYS A 65 6.45 15.25 -20.61
C LYS A 65 5.67 16.15 -19.66
N LEU A 66 4.77 16.97 -20.21
CA LEU A 66 3.86 17.77 -19.40
C LEU A 66 3.05 16.83 -18.50
N PRO A 67 2.71 17.24 -17.26
CA PRO A 67 1.88 16.42 -16.37
C PRO A 67 0.58 15.94 -17.03
N THR A 68 -0.04 16.78 -17.85
CA THR A 68 -1.24 16.44 -18.63
C THR A 68 -0.98 15.35 -19.68
N SER A 69 0.18 15.36 -20.33
CA SER A 69 0.58 14.29 -21.25
C SER A 69 0.73 12.96 -20.51
N LEU A 70 1.34 12.97 -19.32
CA LEU A 70 1.49 11.77 -18.50
C LEU A 70 0.13 11.19 -18.05
N LEU A 71 -0.80 12.06 -17.61
CA LEU A 71 -2.15 11.63 -17.24
C LEU A 71 -2.92 11.02 -18.43
N THR A 72 -2.69 11.55 -19.63
CA THR A 72 -3.33 11.04 -20.86
C THR A 72 -2.74 9.71 -21.27
N GLU A 73 -1.41 9.57 -21.20
CA GLU A 73 -0.68 8.34 -21.56
C GLU A 73 -1.12 7.14 -20.72
N VAL A 74 -1.32 7.32 -19.42
CA VAL A 74 -1.82 6.26 -18.51
C VAL A 74 -3.34 6.17 -18.44
N ARG A 75 -4.05 6.93 -19.29
CA ARG A 75 -5.52 6.95 -19.38
C ARG A 75 -6.20 7.14 -18.02
N VAL A 76 -5.89 8.25 -17.34
CA VAL A 76 -6.57 8.57 -16.07
C VAL A 76 -8.02 8.98 -16.32
N HIS A 77 -8.95 8.23 -15.74
CA HIS A 77 -10.38 8.55 -15.73
C HIS A 77 -10.81 9.07 -14.36
N LYS A 78 -11.50 10.21 -14.31
CA LYS A 78 -12.11 10.72 -13.07
C LYS A 78 -13.49 10.10 -12.88
N ASP A 79 -13.68 9.38 -11.77
CA ASP A 79 -14.95 8.77 -11.40
C ASP A 79 -15.16 8.96 -9.90
N TYR A 80 -15.38 10.21 -9.51
CA TYR A 80 -15.41 10.57 -8.10
C TYR A 80 -16.57 9.92 -7.35
N LEU A 81 -16.29 9.49 -6.12
CA LEU A 81 -17.32 8.92 -5.27
C LEU A 81 -18.44 9.93 -5.00
N PRO A 82 -19.71 9.52 -5.09
CA PRO A 82 -20.83 10.39 -4.75
C PRO A 82 -20.79 10.71 -3.27
N ARG A 83 -21.28 11.90 -2.86
CA ARG A 83 -21.30 12.32 -1.45
C ARG A 83 -22.03 11.32 -0.52
N SER A 84 -22.94 10.52 -1.07
CA SER A 84 -23.67 9.47 -0.35
C SER A 84 -22.80 8.25 0.01
N ALA A 85 -21.70 8.00 -0.70
CA ALA A 85 -20.81 6.88 -0.42
C ALA A 85 -20.21 6.99 0.98
N ARG A 86 -20.18 5.90 1.74
CA ARG A 86 -19.61 5.87 3.10
C ARG A 86 -18.14 6.29 3.13
N GLY A 87 -17.37 5.95 2.09
CA GLY A 87 -15.98 6.38 1.89
C GLY A 87 -15.78 7.89 1.69
N ARG A 88 -16.85 8.67 1.51
CA ARG A 88 -16.83 10.15 1.40
C ARG A 88 -17.07 10.88 2.72
N ARG A 89 -17.37 10.15 3.81
CA ARG A 89 -17.65 10.76 5.11
C ARG A 89 -16.36 11.14 5.84
N GLY A 90 -16.36 12.31 6.48
CA GLY A 90 -15.28 12.76 7.36
C GLY A 90 -13.94 12.99 6.67
N GLN A 91 -13.97 13.43 5.40
CA GLN A 91 -12.78 13.84 4.68
C GLN A 91 -12.47 15.31 4.96
N SER A 92 -11.19 15.63 4.97
CA SER A 92 -10.67 16.98 5.18
C SER A 92 -9.85 17.42 3.98
N SER A 93 -9.61 18.72 3.86
CA SER A 93 -8.61 19.25 2.92
C SER A 93 -7.24 18.63 3.21
N MET A 94 -6.48 18.35 2.14
CA MET A 94 -5.17 17.73 2.20
C MET A 94 -4.20 18.48 1.30
N ARG A 95 -2.98 18.69 1.81
CA ARG A 95 -1.80 19.03 1.01
C ARG A 95 -0.90 17.80 1.00
N PRO A 96 -0.90 16.98 -0.07
CA PRO A 96 -0.18 15.72 -0.08
C PRO A 96 1.33 15.93 0.02
N ARG A 97 1.97 15.09 0.82
CA ARG A 97 3.42 15.03 1.04
C ARG A 97 4.01 13.66 0.68
N TYR A 98 3.14 12.65 0.59
CA TYR A 98 3.53 11.27 0.36
C TYR A 98 2.61 10.62 -0.69
N ILE A 99 3.06 9.49 -1.21
CA ILE A 99 2.24 8.56 -1.98
C ILE A 99 2.27 7.25 -1.19
N THR A 100 1.11 6.62 -1.00
CA THR A 100 1.02 5.28 -0.41
C THR A 100 0.57 4.31 -1.50
N ILE A 101 1.41 3.32 -1.77
CA ILE A 101 1.15 2.28 -2.76
C ILE A 101 0.64 1.04 -2.03
N HIS A 102 -0.45 0.49 -2.54
CA HIS A 102 -1.11 -0.70 -2.03
C HIS A 102 -1.37 -1.69 -3.17
N SER A 103 -1.79 -2.89 -2.79
CA SER A 103 -2.39 -3.87 -3.68
C SER A 103 -3.78 -4.19 -3.18
N THR A 104 -4.72 -4.31 -4.10
CA THR A 104 -6.11 -4.68 -3.79
C THR A 104 -6.21 -6.06 -3.16
N GLN A 105 -5.21 -6.91 -3.38
CA GLN A 105 -5.20 -8.30 -2.95
C GLN A 105 -6.49 -9.01 -3.37
N ASN A 106 -6.94 -8.73 -4.59
CA ASN A 106 -8.12 -9.34 -5.17
C ASN A 106 -7.80 -9.99 -6.50
N TRP A 107 -7.35 -11.24 -6.45
CA TRP A 107 -7.00 -12.06 -7.61
C TRP A 107 -8.19 -12.56 -8.43
N SER A 108 -9.41 -12.11 -8.11
CA SER A 108 -10.60 -12.52 -8.85
C SER A 108 -10.54 -11.98 -10.28
N ARG A 109 -10.91 -12.83 -11.24
CA ARG A 109 -11.03 -12.40 -12.64
C ARG A 109 -12.01 -11.23 -12.75
N GLY A 110 -11.57 -10.13 -13.36
CA GLY A 110 -12.37 -8.91 -13.52
C GLY A 110 -12.40 -7.98 -12.30
N ALA A 111 -11.54 -8.18 -11.31
CA ALA A 111 -11.31 -7.22 -10.22
C ALA A 111 -10.47 -6.01 -10.67
N ASP A 112 -10.84 -5.39 -11.79
CA ASP A 112 -10.14 -4.26 -12.42
C ASP A 112 -10.42 -2.90 -11.72
N SER A 113 -9.85 -1.82 -12.26
CA SER A 113 -9.99 -0.47 -11.70
C SER A 113 -11.44 0.04 -11.70
N TRP A 114 -12.20 -0.29 -12.75
CA TRP A 114 -13.61 0.09 -12.85
C TRP A 114 -14.47 -0.67 -11.85
N ARG A 115 -14.18 -1.95 -11.63
CA ARG A 115 -14.89 -2.76 -10.64
C ARG A 115 -14.65 -2.24 -9.22
N HIS A 116 -13.43 -1.82 -8.91
CA HIS A 116 -13.13 -1.17 -7.64
C HIS A 116 -13.84 0.19 -7.49
N SER A 117 -13.91 1.01 -8.55
CA SER A 117 -14.72 2.24 -8.53
C SER A 117 -16.18 1.96 -8.17
N LEU A 118 -16.81 0.98 -8.84
CA LEU A 118 -18.19 0.59 -8.57
C LEU A 118 -18.38 0.10 -7.13
N ALA A 119 -17.44 -0.70 -6.61
CA ALA A 119 -17.47 -1.19 -5.24
C ALA A 119 -17.38 -0.05 -4.21
N LEU A 120 -16.51 0.94 -4.43
CA LEU A 120 -16.37 2.11 -3.57
C LEU A 120 -17.62 2.99 -3.62
N LYS A 121 -18.16 3.28 -4.81
CA LYS A 121 -19.41 4.05 -4.98
C LYS A 121 -20.58 3.38 -4.27
N GLY A 122 -20.70 2.06 -4.41
CA GLY A 122 -21.69 1.23 -3.72
C GLY A 122 -21.40 0.99 -2.24
N SER A 123 -20.32 1.57 -1.68
CA SER A 123 -19.90 1.40 -0.29
C SER A 123 -19.72 -0.05 0.14
N LYS A 124 -19.38 -0.96 -0.79
CA LYS A 124 -19.17 -2.38 -0.51
C LYS A 124 -17.96 -2.62 0.39
N LEU A 125 -16.99 -1.70 0.33
CA LEU A 125 -15.77 -1.70 1.15
C LEU A 125 -15.92 -0.86 2.43
N GLY A 126 -17.15 -0.67 2.90
CA GLY A 126 -17.41 0.10 4.10
C GLY A 126 -17.06 1.58 3.93
N SER A 127 -16.22 2.09 4.82
CA SER A 127 -15.75 3.49 4.80
C SER A 127 -14.37 3.67 4.18
N LEU A 128 -13.80 2.61 3.60
CA LEU A 128 -12.53 2.70 2.90
C LEU A 128 -12.66 3.63 1.69
N SER A 129 -11.60 4.39 1.43
CA SER A 129 -11.48 5.23 0.25
C SER A 129 -10.01 5.59 -0.01
N TRP A 130 -9.64 5.66 -1.27
CA TRP A 130 -8.32 6.05 -1.74
C TRP A 130 -8.45 6.83 -3.04
N HIS A 131 -7.35 7.37 -3.56
CA HIS A 131 -7.39 8.33 -4.65
C HIS A 131 -7.44 7.66 -6.02
N TYR A 132 -6.65 6.60 -6.24
CA TYR A 132 -6.58 5.91 -7.52
C TYR A 132 -6.61 4.38 -7.37
N THR A 133 -7.33 3.69 -8.25
CA THR A 133 -7.04 2.29 -8.57
C THR A 133 -6.42 2.22 -9.95
N VAL A 134 -5.43 1.36 -10.13
CA VAL A 134 -4.73 1.14 -11.40
C VAL A 134 -4.74 -0.35 -11.77
N ASP A 135 -4.89 -0.63 -13.06
CA ASP A 135 -4.73 -1.94 -13.68
C ASP A 135 -3.83 -1.82 -14.92
N GLU A 136 -3.69 -2.90 -15.70
CA GLU A 136 -2.84 -2.93 -16.89
C GLU A 136 -3.30 -1.98 -18.01
N ASN A 137 -4.54 -1.49 -17.94
CA ASN A 137 -5.15 -0.68 -18.97
C ASN A 137 -5.27 0.79 -18.56
N VAL A 138 -5.85 1.06 -17.39
CA VAL A 138 -6.29 2.40 -17.01
C VAL A 138 -6.00 2.70 -15.54
N ALA A 139 -6.10 3.99 -15.20
CA ALA A 139 -6.17 4.46 -13.83
C ALA A 139 -7.50 5.15 -13.58
N VAL A 140 -8.22 4.77 -12.53
CA VAL A 140 -9.50 5.41 -12.14
C VAL A 140 -9.29 6.22 -10.86
N GLN A 141 -9.59 7.52 -10.93
CA GLN A 141 -9.50 8.46 -9.81
C GLN A 141 -10.83 8.58 -9.06
N HIS A 142 -10.87 8.09 -7.83
CA HIS A 142 -12.08 8.05 -6.98
C HIS A 142 -12.22 9.29 -6.10
N LEU A 143 -11.10 9.95 -5.77
CA LEU A 143 -11.07 11.15 -4.93
C LEU A 143 -10.13 12.21 -5.55
N PRO A 144 -10.49 13.50 -5.46
CA PRO A 144 -9.53 14.58 -5.67
C PRO A 144 -8.31 14.44 -4.76
N THR A 145 -7.11 14.76 -5.26
CA THR A 145 -5.84 14.62 -4.50
C THR A 145 -5.64 15.70 -3.42
N ASN A 146 -6.53 16.68 -3.35
CA ASN A 146 -6.54 17.72 -2.33
C ASN A 146 -7.48 17.43 -1.15
N ILE A 147 -7.97 16.19 -1.02
CA ILE A 147 -8.74 15.73 0.16
C ILE A 147 -8.22 14.40 0.68
N THR A 148 -8.43 14.14 1.97
CA THR A 148 -7.97 12.90 2.61
C THR A 148 -8.74 11.67 2.16
N GLY A 149 -8.06 10.52 2.13
CA GLY A 149 -8.67 9.19 1.99
C GLY A 149 -8.64 8.41 3.31
N ARG A 150 -9.27 7.23 3.32
CA ARG A 150 -9.24 6.24 4.41
C ARG A 150 -8.67 4.93 3.88
N HIS A 151 -7.34 4.83 3.83
CA HIS A 151 -6.62 3.70 3.21
C HIS A 151 -5.32 3.28 3.92
N ALA A 152 -4.92 3.95 4.99
CA ALA A 152 -3.69 3.65 5.71
C ALA A 152 -3.94 3.53 7.23
N ASP A 153 -3.64 4.58 8.00
CA ASP A 153 -3.34 4.54 9.43
C ASP A 153 -4.33 5.34 10.30
N PHE A 154 -5.64 5.18 10.07
CA PHE A 154 -6.72 5.92 10.73
C PHE A 154 -6.50 7.46 10.73
N ASN A 155 -5.99 8.03 11.83
CA ASN A 155 -5.72 9.46 11.99
C ASN A 155 -4.24 9.81 11.82
N GLY A 156 -3.42 8.89 11.33
CA GLY A 156 -1.99 9.08 11.14
C GLY A 156 -1.62 9.79 9.83
N PRO A 157 -0.32 9.95 9.58
CA PRO A 157 0.21 10.64 8.40
C PRO A 157 -0.21 10.04 7.06
N GLY A 158 -0.43 8.73 6.98
CA GLY A 158 -0.87 8.06 5.75
C GLY A 158 -2.20 8.62 5.26
N ASN A 159 -3.24 8.61 6.09
CA ASN A 159 -4.54 9.17 5.69
C ASN A 159 -4.54 10.71 5.58
N LYS A 160 -3.73 11.41 6.39
CA LYS A 160 -3.73 12.88 6.46
C LYS A 160 -2.93 13.57 5.36
N TYR A 161 -1.89 12.92 4.84
CA TYR A 161 -0.91 13.59 3.97
C TYR A 161 -0.49 12.76 2.76
N SER A 162 -1.18 11.67 2.43
CA SER A 162 -0.80 10.85 1.28
C SER A 162 -1.92 10.66 0.25
N ILE A 163 -1.48 10.45 -0.99
CA ILE A 163 -2.32 9.97 -2.08
C ILE A 163 -2.25 8.44 -2.06
N GLY A 164 -3.38 7.77 -1.85
CA GLY A 164 -3.49 6.31 -1.90
C GLY A 164 -3.70 5.80 -3.32
N ILE A 165 -2.89 4.83 -3.72
CA ILE A 165 -2.96 4.14 -5.02
C ILE A 165 -3.05 2.64 -4.77
N GLU A 166 -4.11 2.02 -5.29
CA GLU A 166 -4.34 0.58 -5.24
C GLU A 166 -4.03 -0.08 -6.58
N MET A 167 -3.26 -1.16 -6.58
CA MET A 167 -2.97 -1.97 -7.78
C MET A 167 -3.85 -3.22 -7.81
N CYS A 168 -4.54 -3.43 -8.94
CA CYS A 168 -5.32 -4.64 -9.24
C CYS A 168 -4.43 -5.86 -9.43
#